data_AF-A0A9E4A1H2-F1
#
_entry.id   AF-A0A9E4A1H2-F1
#
_cell.length_a   1.000
_cell.length_b   1.000
_cell.length_c   1.000
_cell.angle_alpha   90.00
_cell.angle_beta   90.00
_cell.angle_gamma   90.00
#
_symmetry.space_group_name_H-M   'P 1'
#
loop_
_entity.id
_entity.type
_entity.pdbx_description
1 polymer ?
#
loop_
_entity_poly.entity_id
_entity_poly.type
_entity_poly.pdbx_seq_one_letter_code
_entity_poly.pdbx_strand_id
1 'polypeptide(L)'
;MKTAFIKTLIAFFIFILSLIGILIGVIKHWSQSGSLIESMMMVDFSGLLLSVLGASILILISVALIFWLAHAWSIEQPALGKKIIRLAMLVSILLILVFGGMGIGLIVLRTLWTVNYF
;
A
#
# COMPACT_ATOMS: atom_id res chain seq x y z
N MET A 1 0.93 -20.51 12.26
CA MET A 1 0.73 -19.76 10.99
C MET A 1 -0.52 -18.89 10.98
N LYS A 2 -1.70 -19.43 11.29
CA LYS A 2 -3.00 -18.71 11.22
C LYS A 2 -2.98 -17.31 11.86
N THR A 3 -2.46 -17.17 13.07
CA THR A 3 -2.39 -15.86 13.77
C THR A 3 -1.47 -14.84 13.09
N ALA A 4 -0.35 -15.30 12.50
CA ALA A 4 0.62 -14.44 11.81
C ALA A 4 0.06 -13.90 10.49
N PHE A 5 -0.59 -14.79 9.75
CA PHE A 5 -1.26 -14.46 8.50
C PHE A 5 -2.41 -13.47 8.74
N ILE A 6 -3.27 -13.73 9.73
CA ILE A 6 -4.37 -12.83 10.11
C ILE A 6 -3.85 -11.43 10.48
N LYS A 7 -2.78 -11.34 11.27
CA LYS A 7 -2.17 -10.03 11.63
C LYS A 7 -1.69 -9.26 10.41
N THR A 8 -1.08 -9.95 9.45
CA THR A 8 -0.61 -9.35 8.20
C THR A 8 -1.78 -8.89 7.33
N LEU A 9 -2.85 -9.68 7.28
CA LEU A 9 -4.07 -9.37 6.54
C LEU A 9 -4.80 -8.16 7.14
N ILE A 10 -4.85 -8.05 8.46
CA ILE A 10 -5.37 -6.86 9.16
C ILE A 10 -4.54 -5.62 8.80
N ALA A 11 -3.20 -5.71 8.82
CA ALA A 11 -2.33 -4.60 8.42
C ALA A 11 -2.58 -4.18 6.96
N PHE A 12 -2.78 -5.14 6.07
CA PHE A 12 -3.14 -4.88 4.67
C PHE A 12 -4.50 -4.20 4.54
N PHE A 13 -5.51 -4.64 5.30
CA PHE A 13 -6.83 -3.98 5.32
C PHE A 13 -6.77 -2.53 5.84
N ILE A 14 -6.00 -2.29 6.90
CA ILE A 14 -5.78 -0.93 7.43
C ILE A 14 -5.11 -0.05 6.35
N PHE A 15 -4.16 -0.61 5.60
CA PHE A 15 -3.53 0.08 4.48
C PHE A 15 -4.54 0.44 3.39
N ILE A 16 -5.36 -0.51 2.93
CA ILE A 16 -6.43 -0.27 1.93
C ILE A 16 -7.39 0.83 2.41
N LEU A 17 -7.84 0.77 3.66
CA LEU A 17 -8.75 1.77 4.23
C LEU A 17 -8.12 3.16 4.28
N SER A 18 -6.84 3.24 4.65
CA SER A 18 -6.09 4.50 4.64
C SER A 18 -6.01 5.09 3.23
N LEU A 19 -5.79 4.23 2.23
CA LEU A 19 -5.71 4.60 0.83
C LEU A 19 -7.05 5.15 0.30
N ILE A 20 -8.17 4.48 0.64
CA ILE A 20 -9.52 4.95 0.31
C ILE A 20 -9.80 6.30 0.97
N GLY A 21 -9.45 6.47 2.25
CA GLY A 21 -9.65 7.72 2.98
C GLY A 21 -8.91 8.89 2.34
N ILE A 22 -7.64 8.68 1.95
CA ILE A 22 -6.85 9.68 1.23
C ILE A 22 -7.49 9.99 -0.12
N LEU A 23 -7.96 8.98 -0.85
CA LEU A 23 -8.60 9.17 -2.14
C LEU A 23 -9.85 10.05 -2.03
N ILE A 24 -10.71 9.77 -1.07
CA ILE A 24 -11.92 10.55 -0.80
C ILE A 24 -11.55 11.99 -0.44
N GLY A 25 -10.52 12.18 0.39
CA GLY A 25 -10.03 13.51 0.77
C GLY A 25 -9.56 14.33 -0.44
N VAL A 26 -8.77 13.70 -1.31
CA VAL A 26 -8.27 14.31 -2.55
C VAL A 26 -9.42 14.65 -3.50
N ILE A 27 -10.35 13.73 -3.75
CA ILE A 27 -11.52 13.96 -4.62
C ILE A 27 -12.38 15.10 -4.07
N LYS A 28 -12.64 15.12 -2.76
CA LYS A 28 -13.48 16.16 -2.13
C LYS A 28 -12.83 17.54 -2.20
N HIS A 29 -11.51 17.62 -1.98
CA HIS A 29 -10.77 18.87 -2.12
C HIS A 29 -10.81 19.39 -3.56
N TRP A 30 -10.59 18.51 -4.55
CA TRP A 30 -10.67 18.84 -5.97
C TRP A 30 -12.08 19.24 -6.44
N SER A 31 -13.12 18.61 -5.90
CA SER A 31 -14.52 18.97 -6.21
C SER A 31 -14.89 20.37 -5.71
N GLN A 32 -14.17 20.92 -4.73
CA GLN A 32 -14.43 22.26 -4.17
C GLN A 32 -13.64 23.36 -4.88
N SER A 33 -12.52 23.05 -5.52
CA SER A 33 -11.74 23.96 -6.37
C SER A 33 -12.37 24.17 -7.76
N GLY A 34 -13.70 24.27 -7.81
CA GLY A 34 -14.42 24.63 -9.02
C GLY A 34 -13.98 26.01 -9.49
N SER A 35 -13.68 26.13 -10.79
CA SER A 35 -13.64 27.38 -11.58
C SER A 35 -12.31 28.08 -11.91
N LEU A 36 -11.13 27.52 -11.69
CA LEU A 36 -9.90 28.14 -12.23
C LEU A 36 -9.16 27.28 -13.26
N ILE A 37 -9.70 27.37 -14.49
CA ILE A 37 -8.94 27.45 -15.74
C ILE A 37 -8.36 26.12 -16.24
N GLU A 38 -9.23 25.42 -16.97
CA GLU A 38 -8.96 24.85 -18.30
C GLU A 38 -7.48 24.74 -18.74
N SER A 39 -7.05 23.49 -18.95
CA SER A 39 -5.96 23.04 -19.86
C SER A 39 -4.52 22.87 -19.35
N MET A 40 -4.06 23.46 -18.24
CA MET A 40 -2.67 23.22 -17.80
C MET A 40 -2.56 21.98 -16.92
N MET A 41 -2.19 20.87 -17.57
CA MET A 41 -1.94 19.55 -16.98
C MET A 41 -3.22 18.79 -16.62
N MET A 42 -3.79 18.15 -17.64
CA MET A 42 -4.56 16.91 -17.47
C MET A 42 -3.63 15.86 -16.86
N VAL A 43 -3.38 16.00 -15.56
CA VAL A 43 -2.50 15.16 -14.77
C VAL A 43 -3.14 13.78 -14.73
N ASP A 44 -2.38 12.75 -15.11
CA ASP A 44 -2.81 11.36 -15.18
C ASP A 44 -3.06 10.78 -13.77
N PHE A 45 -4.07 11.32 -13.09
CA PHE A 45 -4.56 10.88 -11.79
C PHE A 45 -4.98 9.41 -11.86
N SER A 46 -5.54 9.01 -13.00
CA SER A 46 -5.84 7.61 -13.35
C SER A 46 -4.57 6.76 -13.37
N GLY A 47 -3.50 7.22 -14.01
CA GLY A 47 -2.20 6.53 -14.01
C GLY A 47 -1.57 6.41 -12.62
N LEU A 48 -1.70 7.44 -11.77
CA LEU A 48 -1.21 7.42 -10.39
C LEU A 48 -2.03 6.43 -9.53
N LEU A 49 -3.36 6.46 -9.66
CA LEU A 49 -4.28 5.49 -9.06
C LEU A 49 -3.97 4.06 -9.51
N LEU A 50 -3.76 3.85 -10.81
CA LEU A 50 -3.42 2.56 -11.39
C LEU A 50 -2.07 2.06 -10.90
N SER A 51 -1.07 2.95 -10.77
CA SER A 51 0.23 2.61 -10.19
C SER A 51 0.13 2.21 -8.73
N VAL A 52 -0.70 2.90 -7.95
CA VAL A 52 -0.91 2.59 -6.53
C VAL A 52 -1.71 1.30 -6.35
N LEU A 53 -2.70 1.04 -7.22
CA LEU A 53 -3.42 -0.23 -7.27
C LEU A 53 -2.47 -1.38 -7.65
N GLY A 54 -1.64 -1.19 -8.68
CA GLY A 54 -0.64 -2.16 -9.11
C GLY A 54 0.37 -2.48 -8.00
N ALA A 55 0.88 -1.46 -7.31
CA ALA A 55 1.74 -1.64 -6.15
C ALA A 55 1.04 -2.42 -5.02
N SER A 56 -0.24 -2.11 -4.75
CA SER A 56 -1.03 -2.82 -3.73
C SER A 56 -1.23 -4.30 -4.05
N ILE A 57 -1.47 -4.63 -5.33
CA ILE A 57 -1.57 -6.02 -5.81
C ILE A 57 -0.22 -6.73 -5.68
N LEU A 58 0.88 -6.09 -6.08
CA LEU A 58 2.23 -6.65 -5.96
C LEU A 58 2.62 -6.91 -4.50
N ILE A 59 2.24 -6.03 -3.57
CA ILE A 59 2.41 -6.25 -2.13
C ILE A 59 1.62 -7.48 -1.68
N LEU A 60 0.36 -7.63 -2.09
CA LEU A 60 -0.46 -8.79 -1.74
C LEU A 60 0.18 -10.10 -2.23
N ILE A 61 0.64 -10.13 -3.48
CA ILE A 61 1.34 -11.28 -4.07
C ILE A 61 2.63 -11.56 -3.28
N SER A 62 3.40 -10.52 -2.95
CA SER A 62 4.64 -10.65 -2.17
C SER A 62 4.38 -11.26 -0.79
N VAL A 63 3.34 -10.80 -0.09
CA VAL A 63 2.94 -11.36 1.20
C VAL A 63 2.57 -12.85 1.06
N ALA A 64 1.79 -13.20 0.04
CA ALA A 64 1.42 -14.60 -0.20
C ALA A 64 2.66 -15.49 -0.44
N LEU A 65 3.59 -15.03 -1.29
CA LEU A 65 4.84 -15.75 -1.58
C LEU A 65 5.74 -15.88 -0.34
N ILE A 66 5.88 -14.82 0.45
CA ILE A 66 6.66 -14.84 1.70
C ILE A 66 6.09 -15.86 2.67
N PHE A 67 4.77 -15.90 2.84
CA PHE A 67 4.12 -16.87 3.73
C PHE A 67 4.18 -18.30 3.19
N TRP A 68 4.12 -18.49 1.87
CA TRP A 68 4.34 -19.80 1.25
C TRP A 68 5.74 -20.31 1.52
N LEU A 69 6.77 -19.48 1.28
CA LEU A 69 8.16 -19.87 1.50
C LEU A 69 8.41 -20.16 2.98
N ALA A 70 7.88 -19.32 3.87
CA ALA A 70 7.96 -19.52 5.31
C ALA A 70 7.28 -20.82 5.76
N HIS A 71 6.16 -21.21 5.12
CA HIS A 71 5.49 -22.48 5.37
C HIS A 71 6.38 -23.65 4.96
N ALA A 72 6.91 -23.64 3.74
CA ALA A 72 7.79 -24.70 3.22
C ALA A 72 9.01 -24.91 4.14
N TRP A 73 9.71 -23.82 4.47
CA TRP A 73 10.87 -23.89 5.37
C TRP A 73 10.51 -24.30 6.80
N SER A 74 9.31 -23.97 7.29
CA SER A 74 8.88 -24.41 8.62
C SER A 74 8.63 -25.91 8.70
N ILE A 75 8.31 -26.57 7.57
CA ILE A 75 8.17 -28.02 7.49
C ILE A 75 9.55 -28.68 7.47
N GLU A 76 10.49 -28.14 6.69
CA GLU A 76 11.86 -28.67 6.61
C GLU A 76 12.63 -28.49 7.92
N GLN A 77 12.44 -27.37 8.62
CA GLN A 77 13.12 -27.08 9.89
C GLN A 77 12.12 -26.72 11.01
N PRO A 78 11.47 -27.72 11.62
CA PRO A 78 10.43 -27.50 12.63
C PRO A 78 10.95 -26.76 13.88
N ALA A 79 12.22 -26.94 14.23
CA ALA A 79 12.87 -26.24 15.35
C ALA A 79 12.92 -24.71 15.16
N LEU A 80 12.99 -24.24 13.91
CA LEU A 80 13.04 -22.81 13.57
C LEU A 80 11.71 -22.27 13.03
N GLY A 81 10.73 -23.12 12.73
CA GLY A 81 9.47 -22.74 12.09
C GLY A 81 8.77 -21.56 12.75
N LYS A 82 8.72 -21.50 14.09
CA LYS A 82 8.10 -20.37 14.82
C LYS A 82 8.83 -19.04 14.60
N LYS A 83 10.17 -19.06 14.51
CA LYS A 83 10.98 -17.87 14.21
C LYS A 83 10.80 -17.44 12.75
N ILE A 84 10.81 -18.40 11.81
CA ILE A 84 10.62 -18.15 10.37
C ILE A 84 9.27 -17.48 10.10
N ILE A 85 8.18 -18.03 10.64
CA ILE A 85 6.83 -17.47 10.49
C ILE A 85 6.74 -16.05 11.10
N ARG A 86 7.43 -15.81 12.22
CA ARG A 86 7.45 -14.48 12.85
C ARG A 86 8.22 -13.47 11.99
N LEU A 87 9.32 -13.89 11.38
CA LEU A 87 10.13 -13.07 10.50
C LEU A 87 9.38 -12.73 9.21
N ALA A 88 8.70 -13.71 8.62
CA ALA A 88 7.80 -13.53 7.48
C ALA A 88 6.70 -12.49 7.74
N MET A 89 6.10 -12.52 8.93
CA MET A 89 5.13 -11.51 9.36
C MET A 89 5.76 -10.12 9.43
N LEU A 90 6.93 -9.98 10.07
CA LEU A 90 7.59 -8.69 10.23
C LEU A 90 7.99 -8.08 8.89
N VAL A 91 8.59 -8.89 8.00
CA VAL A 91 8.98 -8.44 6.65
C VAL A 91 7.75 -8.01 5.85
N SER A 92 6.65 -8.77 5.94
CA SER A 92 5.40 -8.42 5.26
C SER A 92 4.81 -7.09 5.76
N ILE A 93 4.79 -6.87 7.08
CA ILE A 93 4.33 -5.60 7.67
C ILE A 93 5.23 -4.44 7.23
N LEU A 94 6.54 -4.64 7.22
CA LEU A 94 7.51 -3.62 6.81
C LEU A 94 7.32 -3.25 5.33
N LEU A 95 7.11 -4.25 4.47
CA LEU A 95 6.81 -4.06 3.05
C LEU A 95 5.55 -3.21 2.85
N ILE A 96 4.48 -3.54 3.55
CA ILE A 96 3.22 -2.78 3.51
C ILE A 96 3.46 -1.33 3.94
N LEU A 97 4.22 -1.10 5.02
CA LEU A 97 4.53 0.23 5.54
C LEU A 97 5.37 1.06 4.55
N VAL A 98 6.44 0.49 4.00
CA VAL A 98 7.36 1.20 3.09
C VAL A 98 6.65 1.52 1.78
N PHE A 99 6.11 0.52 1.10
CA PHE A 99 5.47 0.75 -0.19
C PHE A 99 4.16 1.52 -0.06
N GLY A 100 3.42 1.27 1.02
CA GLY A 100 2.21 2.02 1.32
C GLY A 100 2.51 3.49 1.63
N GLY A 101 3.51 3.75 2.45
CA GLY A 101 3.99 5.10 2.74
C GLY A 101 4.50 5.83 1.51
N MET A 102 5.25 5.14 0.63
CA MET A 102 5.69 5.70 -0.66
C MET A 102 4.50 6.05 -1.57
N GLY A 103 3.51 5.16 -1.69
CA GLY A 103 2.31 5.41 -2.49
C GLY A 103 1.52 6.63 -2.00
N ILE A 104 1.31 6.73 -0.68
CA ILE A 104 0.65 7.88 -0.05
C ILE A 104 1.48 9.15 -0.27
N GLY A 105 2.79 9.09 -0.04
CA GLY A 105 3.70 10.21 -0.22
C GLY A 105 3.66 10.76 -1.66
N LEU A 106 3.65 9.88 -2.66
CA LEU A 106 3.54 10.26 -4.07
C LEU A 106 2.21 10.97 -4.38
N ILE A 107 1.09 10.48 -3.84
CA ILE A 107 -0.23 11.11 -4.02
C ILE A 107 -0.22 12.52 -3.40
N VAL A 108 0.31 12.67 -2.18
CA VAL A 108 0.35 13.95 -1.46
C VAL A 108 1.29 14.93 -2.15
N LEU A 109 2.53 14.54 -2.47
CA LEU A 109 3.50 15.36 -3.21
C LEU A 109 2.91 15.84 -4.53
N ARG A 110 2.23 14.95 -5.26
CA ARG A 110 1.58 15.34 -6.52
C ARG A 110 0.44 16.33 -6.30
N THR A 111 -0.37 16.12 -5.27
CA THR A 111 -1.50 17.00 -4.94
C THR A 111 -1.00 18.40 -4.57
N LEU A 112 0.07 18.49 -3.76
CA LEU A 112 0.71 19.77 -3.41
C LEU A 112 1.32 20.47 -4.64
N TRP A 113 1.93 19.71 -5.55
CA TRP A 113 2.42 20.25 -6.82
C TRP A 113 1.28 20.83 -7.67
N THR A 114 0.14 20.13 -7.77
CA THR A 114 -0.99 20.58 -8.60
C THR A 114 -1.67 21.86 -8.11
N VAL A 115 -1.54 22.19 -6.82
CA VAL A 115 -2.08 23.44 -6.26
C VAL A 115 -1.04 24.57 -6.22
N ASN A 116 0.10 24.42 -6.91
CA ASN A 116 1.23 25.36 -6.88
C ASN A 116 1.65 25.76 -5.45
N TYR A 117 1.64 24.80 -4.52
CA TYR A 117 2.16 25.04 -3.17
C TYR A 117 3.69 25.18 -3.15
N PHE A 118 4.36 24.71 -4.20
CA PHE A 118 5.80 24.80 -4.44
C PHE A 118 6.12 25.77 -5.57
#